data_AF-A0A967BN16-F1
#
_entry.id   AF-A0A967BN16-F1
#
_cell.length_a   1.000
_cell.length_b   1.000
_cell.length_c   1.000
_cell.angle_alpha   90.00
_cell.angle_beta   90.00
_cell.angle_gamma   90.00
#
_symmetry.space_group_name_H-M   'P 1'
#
loop_
_entity.id
_entity.type
_entity.pdbx_description
1 polymer ?
#
loop_
_entity_poly.entity_id
_entity_poly.type
_entity_poly.pdbx_seq_one_letter_code
_entity_poly.pdbx_strand_id
1 'polypeptide(L)'
;MKIYFILLISIVLLFNLIGCSTTTIIIKENSQEEKYSLKKGDIVKVILNANPTTGYKWQIENIDTLKIKIVEETYTANKVQSDIVGSGGNKIYLFKAISKGNTFIEFEYSRPFEKDLPPKKKFHINLGIR
;
A
#
# COMPACT_ATOMS: atom_id res chain seq x y z
N MET A 1 -41.76 -34.68 -13.67
CA MET A 1 -40.27 -34.71 -13.71
C MET A 1 -39.64 -33.47 -14.37
N LYS A 2 -40.23 -32.88 -15.42
CA LYS A 2 -39.68 -31.66 -16.07
C LYS A 2 -39.69 -30.39 -15.20
N ILE A 3 -40.66 -30.23 -14.29
CA ILE A 3 -40.78 -29.05 -13.42
C ILE A 3 -39.66 -28.97 -12.36
N TYR A 4 -39.27 -30.11 -11.78
CA TYR A 4 -38.17 -30.20 -10.81
C TYR A 4 -36.80 -30.01 -11.48
N PHE A 5 -36.67 -30.40 -12.76
CA PHE A 5 -35.45 -30.21 -13.54
C PHE A 5 -35.19 -28.72 -13.86
N ILE A 6 -36.25 -27.94 -14.11
CA ILE A 6 -36.17 -26.48 -14.32
C ILE A 6 -35.89 -25.75 -12.99
N LEU A 7 -36.43 -26.20 -11.87
CA LEU A 7 -36.14 -25.64 -10.54
C LEU A 7 -34.70 -25.92 -10.07
N LEU A 8 -34.13 -27.08 -10.43
CA LEU A 8 -32.75 -27.43 -10.07
C LEU A 8 -31.72 -26.57 -10.81
N ILE A 9 -32.02 -26.19 -12.05
CA ILE A 9 -31.14 -25.35 -12.89
C ILE A 9 -31.14 -23.88 -12.40
N SER A 10 -32.25 -23.37 -11.85
CA SER A 10 -32.29 -21.99 -11.32
C SER A 10 -31.56 -21.81 -9.99
N ILE A 11 -31.46 -22.85 -9.16
CA ILE A 11 -30.70 -22.83 -7.90
C ILE A 11 -29.18 -22.84 -8.14
N VAL A 12 -28.70 -23.46 -9.23
CA VAL A 12 -27.28 -23.48 -9.60
C VAL A 12 -26.79 -22.13 -10.18
N LEU A 13 -27.71 -21.32 -10.73
CA LEU A 13 -27.42 -19.99 -11.26
C LEU A 13 -27.32 -18.88 -10.19
N LEU A 14 -27.69 -19.15 -8.94
CA LEU A 14 -27.58 -18.20 -7.82
C LEU A 14 -26.23 -18.25 -7.08
N PHE A 15 -25.33 -19.16 -7.46
CA PHE A 15 -24.05 -19.38 -6.76
C PHE A 15 -22.81 -18.76 -7.44
N ASN A 16 -23.01 -17.91 -8.45
CA ASN A 16 -21.90 -17.25 -9.15
C ASN A 16 -22.05 -15.75 -9.02
N LEU A 17 -21.42 -15.16 -7.98
CA LEU A 17 -20.84 -13.81 -7.95
C LEU A 17 -20.41 -13.45 -6.50
N ILE A 18 -19.62 -14.30 -5.85
CA ILE A 18 -18.83 -13.83 -4.69
C ILE A 18 -17.57 -13.16 -5.28
N GLY A 19 -17.76 -11.95 -5.81
CA GLY A 19 -16.64 -11.11 -6.22
C GLY A 19 -15.86 -10.70 -4.99
N CYS A 20 -14.62 -11.19 -4.87
CA CYS A 20 -13.68 -10.66 -3.87
C CYS A 20 -13.34 -9.22 -4.26
N SER A 21 -14.06 -8.24 -3.72
CA SER A 21 -13.84 -6.82 -3.97
C SER A 21 -12.52 -6.40 -3.35
N THR A 22 -11.47 -6.29 -4.16
CA THR A 22 -10.16 -5.78 -3.75
C THR A 22 -10.23 -4.26 -3.64
N THR A 23 -10.03 -3.72 -2.43
CA THR A 23 -10.06 -2.27 -2.19
C THR A 23 -8.64 -1.71 -2.15
N THR A 24 -8.44 -0.49 -2.64
CA THR A 24 -7.17 0.24 -2.49
C THR A 24 -7.31 1.32 -1.43
N ILE A 25 -6.51 1.24 -0.36
CA ILE A 25 -6.39 2.29 0.66
C ILE A 25 -5.20 3.17 0.32
N ILE A 26 -5.40 4.48 0.23
CA ILE A 26 -4.34 5.45 -0.05
C ILE A 26 -3.92 6.10 1.26
N ILE A 27 -2.62 5.99 1.58
CA ILE A 27 -2.01 6.55 2.78
C ILE A 27 -0.97 7.58 2.35
N LYS A 28 -1.11 8.82 2.84
CA LYS A 28 -0.15 9.90 2.59
C LYS A 28 0.62 10.21 3.88
N GLU A 29 1.83 10.75 3.73
CA GLU A 29 2.73 11.13 4.83
C GLU A 29 2.08 12.00 5.93
N ASN A 30 1.08 12.82 5.59
CA ASN A 30 0.40 13.73 6.53
C ASN A 30 -0.90 13.17 7.14
N SER A 31 -1.22 11.90 6.88
CA SER A 31 -2.42 11.27 7.43
C SER A 31 -2.35 11.17 8.96
N GLN A 32 -3.47 11.40 9.63
CA GLN A 32 -3.60 11.41 11.10
C GLN A 32 -4.30 10.15 11.64
N GLU A 33 -4.52 9.15 10.79
CA GLU A 33 -5.16 7.89 11.17
C GLU A 33 -4.25 7.07 12.09
N GLU A 34 -4.77 6.69 13.25
CA GLU A 34 -4.05 5.83 14.20
C GLU A 34 -3.85 4.41 13.64
N LYS A 35 -4.85 3.90 12.90
CA LYS A 35 -4.86 2.55 12.34
C LYS A 35 -5.80 2.40 11.15
N TYR A 36 -5.33 1.75 10.09
CA TYR A 36 -6.13 1.43 8.91
C TYR A 36 -6.69 0.01 8.99
N SER A 37 -7.99 -0.15 8.72
CA SER A 37 -8.65 -1.45 8.63
C SER A 37 -8.62 -1.97 7.20
N LEU A 38 -8.15 -3.20 7.01
CA LEU A 38 -8.00 -3.89 5.73
C LEU A 38 -8.74 -5.22 5.74
N LYS A 39 -9.06 -5.72 4.55
CA LYS A 39 -9.40 -7.13 4.30
C LYS A 39 -8.22 -7.83 3.64
N LYS A 40 -8.11 -9.15 3.81
CA LYS A 40 -7.17 -9.95 3.00
C LYS A 40 -7.46 -9.72 1.51
N GLY A 41 -6.42 -9.39 0.75
CA GLY A 41 -6.49 -9.07 -0.68
C GLY A 41 -6.38 -7.57 -0.98
N ASP A 42 -6.71 -6.70 -0.03
CA ASP A 42 -6.66 -5.25 -0.22
C ASP A 42 -5.24 -4.76 -0.53
N ILE A 43 -5.19 -3.66 -1.30
CA ILE A 43 -3.98 -2.95 -1.64
C ILE A 43 -3.82 -1.72 -0.74
N VAL A 44 -2.63 -1.52 -0.22
CA VAL A 44 -2.23 -0.30 0.48
C VAL A 44 -1.28 0.47 -0.41
N LYS A 45 -1.69 1.65 -0.86
CA LYS A 45 -0.87 2.59 -1.63
C LYS A 45 -0.33 3.67 -0.70
N VAL A 46 0.95 3.58 -0.35
CA VAL A 46 1.65 4.57 0.47
C VAL A 46 2.33 5.59 -0.44
N ILE A 47 2.08 6.88 -0.21
CA ILE A 47 2.63 8.00 -0.99
C ILE A 47 3.42 8.91 -0.04
N LEU A 48 4.73 8.93 -0.20
CA LEU A 48 5.66 9.71 0.63
C LEU A 48 6.36 10.77 -0.21
N ASN A 49 6.45 12.01 0.28
CA ASN A 49 7.16 13.05 -0.45
C ASN A 49 8.65 12.73 -0.50
N ALA A 50 9.27 12.83 -1.67
CA ALA A 50 10.67 12.50 -1.89
C ALA A 50 11.33 13.51 -2.83
N ASN A 51 12.58 13.89 -2.55
CA ASN A 51 13.39 14.67 -3.48
C ASN A 51 14.72 13.97 -3.75
N PRO A 52 14.81 13.13 -4.80
CA PRO A 52 16.00 12.33 -5.07
C PRO A 52 17.25 13.17 -5.37
N THR A 53 17.09 14.42 -5.84
CA THR A 53 18.22 15.34 -6.12
C THR A 53 19.00 15.73 -4.86
N THR A 54 18.42 15.53 -3.68
CA THR A 54 19.05 15.82 -2.39
C THR A 54 19.87 14.65 -1.84
N GLY A 55 19.88 13.50 -2.54
CA GLY A 55 20.52 12.26 -2.09
C GLY A 55 19.73 11.45 -1.06
N TYR A 56 18.63 11.99 -0.51
CA TYR A 56 17.75 11.27 0.41
C TYR A 56 16.84 10.28 -0.32
N LYS A 57 16.58 9.15 0.33
CA LYS A 57 15.69 8.09 -0.16
C LYS A 57 14.85 7.55 0.99
N TRP A 58 13.62 7.13 0.67
CA TRP A 58 12.80 6.36 1.59
C TRP A 58 13.21 4.89 1.52
N GLN A 59 13.30 4.24 2.68
CA GLN A 59 13.59 2.82 2.84
C GLN A 59 12.56 2.22 3.80
N ILE A 60 12.20 0.96 3.58
CA ILE A 60 11.38 0.20 4.53
C ILE A 60 12.33 -0.34 5.59
N GLU A 61 12.13 0.09 6.83
CA GLU A 61 12.92 -0.35 7.98
C GLU A 61 12.35 -1.63 8.57
N ASN A 62 11.02 -1.69 8.70
CA ASN A 62 10.35 -2.85 9.27
C ASN A 62 9.02 -3.15 8.56
N ILE A 63 8.79 -4.43 8.33
CA ILE A 63 7.56 -4.95 7.73
C ILE A 63 7.37 -6.43 8.10
N ASP A 64 6.13 -6.80 8.45
CA ASP A 64 5.76 -8.20 8.61
C ASP A 64 5.40 -8.83 7.25
N THR A 65 6.38 -9.50 6.63
CA THR A 65 6.22 -10.14 5.33
C THR A 65 5.26 -11.33 5.32
N LEU A 66 4.88 -11.86 6.49
CA LEU A 66 3.87 -12.92 6.59
C LEU A 66 2.44 -12.37 6.49
N LYS A 67 2.25 -11.07 6.76
CA LYS A 67 0.94 -10.42 6.69
C LYS A 67 0.79 -9.50 5.50
N ILE A 68 1.88 -8.88 5.04
CA ILE A 68 1.88 -7.91 3.95
C ILE A 68 3.01 -8.18 2.96
N LYS A 69 2.69 -8.12 1.68
CA LYS A 69 3.66 -8.29 0.59
C LYS A 69 3.83 -6.98 -0.19
N ILE A 70 5.07 -6.59 -0.47
CA ILE A 70 5.36 -5.52 -1.43
C ILE A 70 5.02 -6.01 -2.84
N VAL A 71 4.22 -5.23 -3.55
CA VAL A 71 3.82 -5.47 -4.94
C VAL A 71 4.64 -4.60 -5.88
N GLU A 72 4.83 -3.33 -5.52
CA GLU A 72 5.50 -2.35 -6.38
C GLU A 72 6.15 -1.25 -5.53
N GLU A 73 7.27 -0.73 -6.04
CA GLU A 73 7.95 0.45 -5.51
C GLU A 73 8.37 1.36 -6.67
N THR A 74 7.82 2.56 -6.73
CA THR A 74 8.09 3.51 -7.82
C THR A 74 8.33 4.93 -7.32
N TYR A 75 8.90 5.76 -8.18
CA TYR A 75 9.03 7.20 -7.96
C TYR A 75 8.31 7.93 -9.09
N THR A 76 7.59 9.00 -8.74
CA THR A 76 6.93 9.88 -9.70
C THR A 76 7.31 11.33 -9.40
N ALA A 77 7.95 12.00 -10.34
CA ALA A 77 8.26 13.43 -10.23
C ALA A 77 6.97 14.25 -10.20
N ASN A 78 6.97 15.37 -9.47
CA ASN A 78 5.83 16.29 -9.50
C ASN A 78 5.70 16.94 -10.88
N LYS A 79 4.48 17.08 -11.38
CA LYS A 79 4.24 17.88 -12.59
C LYS A 79 4.50 19.35 -12.25
N VAL A 80 5.50 19.92 -12.90
CA VAL A 80 5.86 21.34 -12.81
C VAL A 80 5.61 21.99 -14.17
N GLN A 81 5.25 23.28 -14.17
CA GLN A 81 4.84 24.01 -15.38
C GLN A 81 5.99 24.23 -16.38
N SER A 82 7.22 24.06 -15.92
CA SER A 82 8.48 24.10 -16.67
C SER A 82 9.37 22.97 -16.17
N ASP A 83 10.29 22.47 -16.99
CA ASP A 83 11.26 21.41 -16.65
C ASP A 83 12.29 21.89 -15.61
N ILE A 84 11.82 22.19 -14.40
CA ILE A 84 12.63 22.66 -13.28
C ILE A 84 13.42 21.46 -12.74
N VAL A 85 14.72 21.46 -13.02
CA VAL A 85 15.69 20.54 -12.42
C VAL A 85 15.67 20.74 -10.90
N GLY A 86 15.60 19.64 -10.14
CA GLY A 86 15.53 19.68 -8.68
C GLY A 86 14.12 19.63 -8.10
N SER A 87 13.08 19.60 -8.93
CA SER A 87 11.71 19.40 -8.46
C SER A 87 11.59 18.04 -7.74
N GLY A 88 10.99 18.08 -6.55
CA GLY A 88 10.67 16.87 -5.81
C GLY A 88 9.59 16.04 -6.50
N GLY A 89 9.23 14.93 -5.87
CA GLY A 89 8.18 14.04 -6.31
C GLY A 89 7.67 13.20 -5.15
N ASN A 90 7.15 12.03 -5.50
CA ASN A 90 6.60 11.08 -4.55
C ASN A 90 7.27 9.73 -4.72
N LYS A 91 7.66 9.11 -3.61
CA LYS A 91 7.93 7.68 -3.53
C LYS A 91 6.61 6.97 -3.25
N ILE A 92 6.29 5.97 -4.07
CA ILE A 92 5.04 5.21 -4.01
C ILE A 92 5.38 3.76 -3.74
N TYR A 93 4.72 3.20 -2.73
CA TYR A 93 4.76 1.77 -2.43
C TYR A 93 3.35 1.18 -2.57
N LEU A 94 3.23 0.05 -3.26
CA LEU A 94 2.02 -0.76 -3.27
C LEU A 94 2.28 -2.02 -2.45
N PHE A 95 1.43 -2.24 -1.45
CA PHE A 95 1.45 -3.46 -0.65
C PHE A 95 0.15 -4.21 -0.79
N LYS A 96 0.19 -5.54 -0.67
CA LYS A 96 -0.99 -6.41 -0.62
C LYS A 96 -1.11 -7.04 0.76
N ALA A 97 -2.29 -6.93 1.37
CA ALA A 97 -2.63 -7.67 2.58
C ALA A 97 -2.85 -9.15 2.23
N ILE A 98 -2.05 -10.05 2.80
CA ILE A 98 -2.06 -11.48 2.45
C ILE A 98 -2.52 -12.40 3.58
N SER A 99 -2.45 -11.94 4.83
CA SER A 99 -2.89 -12.71 6.00
C SER A 99 -3.55 -11.81 7.06
N LYS A 100 -4.47 -12.39 7.82
CA LYS A 100 -5.21 -11.68 8.87
C LYS A 100 -4.31 -11.34 10.07
N GLY A 101 -4.72 -10.35 10.84
CA GLY A 101 -4.06 -9.93 12.07
C GLY A 101 -3.59 -8.47 12.03
N ASN A 102 -2.94 -8.06 13.11
CA ASN A 102 -2.36 -6.73 13.22
C ASN A 102 -0.91 -6.73 12.73
N THR A 103 -0.50 -5.65 12.09
CA THR A 103 0.86 -5.41 11.62
C THR A 103 1.11 -3.92 11.48
N PHE A 104 2.35 -3.56 11.18
CA PHE A 104 2.76 -2.21 10.88
C PHE A 104 3.80 -2.18 9.77
N ILE A 105 4.01 -1.00 9.20
CA ILE A 105 5.10 -0.72 8.26
C ILE A 105 5.83 0.52 8.74
N GLU A 106 7.15 0.43 8.88
CA GLU A 106 8.03 1.53 9.25
C GLU A 106 8.90 1.93 8.06
N PHE A 107 8.98 3.22 7.81
CA PHE A 107 9.80 3.82 6.77
C PHE A 107 10.77 4.83 7.36
N GLU A 108 11.95 4.93 6.76
CA GLU A 108 12.96 5.93 7.10
C GLU A 108 13.40 6.71 5.86
N TYR A 109 13.58 8.03 6.01
CA TYR A 109 14.08 8.92 4.96
C TYR A 109 15.49 9.37 5.30
N SER A 110 16.49 8.74 4.69
CA SER A 110 17.90 8.96 5.01
C SER A 110 18.76 9.02 3.74
N ARG A 111 20.04 9.36 3.91
CA ARG A 111 21.06 9.25 2.87
C ARG A 111 21.85 7.97 3.13
N PRO A 112 21.73 6.94 2.27
CA PRO A 112 22.37 5.64 2.52
C PRO A 112 23.91 5.68 2.67
N PHE A 113 24.54 6.76 2.21
CA PHE A 113 25.99 6.97 2.27
C PHE A 113 26.45 7.71 3.55
N GLU A 114 25.53 8.26 4.35
CA GLU A 114 25.80 8.90 5.64
C GLU A 114 25.42 7.92 6.76
N LYS A 115 26.36 7.07 7.19
CA LYS A 115 26.07 5.93 8.10
C LYS A 115 25.84 6.32 9.56
N ASP A 116 26.33 7.47 9.99
CA ASP A 116 26.34 7.88 11.41
C ASP A 116 25.31 8.95 11.75
N LEU A 117 24.37 9.23 10.83
CA LEU A 117 23.32 10.23 11.04
C LEU A 117 21.95 9.57 11.18
N PRO A 118 21.10 10.07 12.10
CA PRO A 118 19.72 9.61 12.18
C PRO A 118 18.96 9.94 10.88
N PRO A 119 17.92 9.17 10.53
CA PRO A 119 17.09 9.48 9.38
C PRO A 119 16.43 10.84 9.56
N LYS A 120 16.32 11.59 8.46
CA LYS A 120 15.69 12.92 8.44
C LYS A 120 14.20 12.86 8.74
N LYS A 121 13.54 11.76 8.38
CA LYS A 121 12.13 11.50 8.68
C LYS A 121 11.91 10.02 8.97
N LYS A 122 10.88 9.73 9.75
CA LYS A 122 10.30 8.40 9.89
C LYS A 122 8.81 8.47 9.56
N PHE A 123 8.25 7.37 9.07
CA PHE A 123 6.81 7.24 8.88
C PHE A 123 6.34 5.86 9.33
N HIS A 124 5.29 5.82 10.14
CA HIS A 124 4.78 4.60 10.76
C HIS A 124 3.32 4.42 10.37
N ILE A 125 2.94 3.20 9.99
CA ILE A 125 1.57 2.87 9.62
C ILE A 125 1.11 1.65 10.40
N ASN A 126 0.03 1.75 11.18
CA ASN A 126 -0.60 0.60 11.81
C ASN A 126 -1.73 0.05 10.94
N LEU A 127 -1.78 -1.27 10.79
CA LEU A 127 -2.72 -1.97 9.91
C LEU A 127 -3.41 -3.10 10.68
N GLY A 128 -4.73 -3.21 10.51
CA GLY A 128 -5.53 -4.33 11.02
C GLY A 128 -6.21 -5.07 9.88
N ILE A 129 -5.78 -6.30 9.59
CA ILE A 129 -6.29 -7.12 8.49
C ILE A 129 -7.33 -8.11 9.02
N ARG A 130 -8.56 -8.01 8.53
CA ARG A 130 -9.72 -8.82 8.94
C ARG A 130 -10.06 -9.94 7.96
#